data_AF-A0A5B7FH43-F1
#
_entry.id   AF-A0A5B7FH43-F1
#
_cell.length_a   1.000
_cell.length_b   1.000
_cell.length_c   1.000
_cell.angle_alpha   90.00
_cell.angle_beta   90.00
_cell.angle_gamma   90.00
#
_symmetry.space_group_name_H-M   'P 1'
#
loop_
_entity.id
_entity.type
_entity.pdbx_description
1 polymer ?
#
loop_
_entity_poly.entity_id
_entity_poly.type
_entity_poly.pdbx_seq_one_letter_code
_entity_poly.pdbx_strand_id
1 'polypeptide(L)'
;MQVATSREHKTSFHVIKHIVQSEGVVALYSGLSAGLLRQATYTTTRLGIYTWLFEKASGPNGEPPNFLMKACLGMAAGVVGSFVGTPAEVSLIRMTSDGRLPPAERRNYKNVLDALVRMTREEGLFTLWRGAIPTMGRAMVVNAAQLASYSQAKQALLGTGYFRENIFLHFCASMISGLVTTAASMPVDIAKTR
;
A
#
# COMPACT_ATOMS: atom_id res chain seq x y z
N MET A 1 -12.88 9.46 23.42
CA MET A 1 -12.27 8.29 24.08
C MET A 1 -13.34 7.24 24.29
N GLN A 2 -13.48 6.27 23.40
CA GLN A 2 -14.11 4.99 23.74
C GLN A 2 -13.27 3.90 23.09
N VAL A 3 -12.48 3.25 23.95
CA VAL A 3 -11.67 2.08 23.66
C VAL A 3 -12.65 0.97 23.29
N ALA A 4 -12.71 0.62 22.01
CA ALA A 4 -13.50 -0.49 21.52
C ALA A 4 -12.93 -1.78 22.13
N THR A 5 -13.76 -2.34 23.00
CA THR A 5 -13.70 -3.65 23.65
C THR A 5 -12.85 -4.69 22.91
N SER A 6 -11.78 -5.11 23.58
CA SER A 6 -11.03 -6.32 23.30
C SER A 6 -11.95 -7.54 23.34
N ARG A 7 -12.47 -7.98 22.19
CA ARG A 7 -12.92 -9.37 21.99
C ARG A 7 -11.77 -10.14 21.36
N GLU A 8 -11.08 -10.88 22.22
CA GLU A 8 -9.97 -11.77 21.91
C GLU A 8 -10.44 -12.89 20.97
N HIS A 9 -10.25 -12.70 19.66
CA HIS A 9 -10.42 -13.75 18.68
C HIS A 9 -9.20 -14.68 18.71
N LYS A 10 -9.31 -15.79 19.42
CA LYS A 10 -8.19 -16.70 19.75
C LYS A 10 -7.50 -17.36 18.54
N THR A 11 -8.08 -17.34 17.35
CA THR A 11 -7.46 -17.91 16.13
C THR A 11 -8.12 -17.36 14.86
N SER A 12 -7.34 -17.07 13.81
CA SER A 12 -7.84 -16.58 12.50
C SER A 12 -8.94 -17.48 11.91
N PHE A 13 -8.85 -18.80 12.15
CA PHE A 13 -9.85 -19.78 11.75
C PHE A 13 -11.21 -19.59 12.44
N HIS A 14 -11.23 -19.16 13.70
CA HIS A 14 -12.47 -18.88 14.42
C HIS A 14 -13.17 -17.65 13.80
N VAL A 15 -12.41 -16.61 13.47
CA VAL A 15 -12.94 -15.41 12.82
C VAL A 15 -13.58 -15.75 11.47
N ILE A 16 -12.91 -16.55 10.65
CA ILE A 16 -13.44 -16.99 9.35
C ILE A 16 -14.73 -17.79 9.53
N LYS A 17 -14.73 -18.78 10.44
CA LYS A 17 -15.92 -19.59 10.72
C LYS A 17 -17.10 -18.75 11.23
N HIS A 18 -16.82 -17.81 12.13
CA HIS A 18 -17.83 -16.89 12.67
C HIS A 18 -18.40 -15.99 11.57
N ILE A 19 -17.56 -15.38 10.72
CA ILE A 19 -18.01 -14.51 9.62
C ILE A 19 -18.90 -15.29 8.63
N VAL A 20 -18.49 -16.50 8.23
CA VAL A 20 -19.26 -17.34 7.30
C VAL A 20 -20.63 -17.72 7.90
N GLN A 21 -20.71 -18.01 9.20
CA GLN A 21 -21.96 -18.36 9.87
C GLN A 21 -22.86 -17.15 10.15
N SER A 22 -22.28 -15.96 10.37
CA SER A 22 -23.01 -14.74 10.76
C SER A 22 -23.50 -13.92 9.55
N GLU A 23 -22.67 -13.83 8.51
CA GLU A 23 -22.86 -12.90 7.38
C GLU A 23 -22.89 -13.60 6.02
N GLY A 24 -22.63 -14.91 6.00
CA GLY A 24 -22.61 -15.72 4.79
C GLY A 24 -21.30 -15.61 4.00
N VAL A 25 -21.16 -16.47 2.98
CA VAL A 25 -19.94 -16.55 2.14
C VAL A 25 -19.72 -15.26 1.33
N VAL A 26 -20.80 -14.53 1.00
CA VAL A 26 -20.75 -13.28 0.22
C VAL A 26 -20.05 -12.16 1.00
N ALA A 27 -20.09 -12.19 2.33
CA ALA A 27 -19.38 -11.22 3.17
C ALA A 27 -17.85 -11.31 3.02
N LEU A 28 -17.30 -12.48 2.71
CA LEU A 28 -15.86 -12.62 2.39
C LEU A 28 -15.46 -11.90 1.10
N TYR A 29 -16.42 -11.70 0.19
CA TYR A 29 -16.21 -10.97 -1.07
C TYR A 29 -16.51 -9.47 -0.92
N SER A 30 -17.00 -9.02 0.25
CA SER A 30 -17.19 -7.60 0.51
C SER A 30 -15.83 -6.88 0.47
N GLY A 31 -15.71 -5.91 -0.45
CA GLY A 31 -14.46 -5.20 -0.70
C GLY A 31 -13.50 -5.84 -1.71
N LEU A 32 -13.78 -7.04 -2.26
CA LEU A 32 -12.94 -7.62 -3.32
C LEU A 32 -12.89 -6.69 -4.55
N SER A 33 -14.05 -6.16 -4.97
CA SER A 33 -14.14 -5.19 -6.06
C SER A 33 -13.35 -3.91 -5.77
N ALA A 34 -13.32 -3.46 -4.52
CA ALA A 34 -12.51 -2.32 -4.10
C ALA A 34 -11.02 -2.63 -4.07
N GLY A 35 -10.63 -3.84 -3.67
CA GLY A 35 -9.25 -4.31 -3.71
C GLY A 35 -8.72 -4.42 -5.14
N LEU A 36 -9.54 -5.00 -6.04
CA LEU A 36 -9.23 -5.08 -7.47
C LEU A 36 -9.12 -3.70 -8.10
N LEU A 37 -10.06 -2.79 -7.82
CA LEU A 37 -9.99 -1.41 -8.33
C LEU A 37 -8.74 -0.70 -7.82
N ARG A 38 -8.42 -0.83 -6.53
CA ARG A 38 -7.20 -0.27 -5.94
C ARG A 38 -5.95 -0.80 -6.67
N GLN A 39 -5.87 -2.10 -6.88
CA GLN A 39 -4.70 -2.72 -7.51
C GLN A 39 -4.60 -2.34 -8.99
N ALA A 40 -5.72 -2.29 -9.72
CA ALA A 40 -5.75 -1.81 -11.09
C ALA A 40 -5.32 -0.35 -11.19
N THR A 41 -5.93 0.56 -10.42
CA THR A 41 -5.61 1.99 -10.45
C THR A 41 -4.17 2.25 -10.03
N TYR A 42 -3.71 1.62 -8.95
CA TYR A 42 -2.34 1.80 -8.46
C TYR A 42 -1.31 1.26 -9.45
N THR A 43 -1.52 0.07 -10.01
CA THR A 43 -0.57 -0.55 -10.94
C THR A 43 -0.52 0.20 -12.27
N THR A 44 -1.68 0.54 -12.85
CA THR A 44 -1.76 1.28 -14.11
C THR A 44 -1.13 2.67 -13.97
N THR A 45 -1.44 3.39 -12.89
CA THR A 45 -0.87 4.74 -12.68
C THR A 45 0.63 4.66 -12.42
N ARG A 46 1.08 3.71 -11.60
CA ARG A 46 2.51 3.52 -11.30
C ARG A 46 3.28 3.18 -12.57
N LEU A 47 2.80 2.23 -13.38
CA LEU A 47 3.45 1.84 -14.62
C LEU A 47 3.44 2.98 -15.64
N GLY A 48 2.30 3.64 -15.86
CA GLY A 48 2.18 4.73 -16.83
C GLY A 48 3.05 5.94 -16.48
N ILE A 49 3.11 6.32 -15.20
CA ILE A 49 3.97 7.42 -14.76
C ILE A 49 5.43 7.00 -14.78
N TYR A 50 5.74 5.75 -14.41
CA TYR A 50 7.10 5.22 -14.48
C TYR A 50 7.60 5.19 -15.92
N THR A 51 6.83 4.69 -16.89
CA THR A 51 7.23 4.66 -18.31
C THR A 51 7.42 6.07 -18.85
N TRP A 52 6.52 7.00 -18.52
CA TRP A 52 6.62 8.40 -18.94
C TRP A 52 7.87 9.09 -18.35
N LEU A 53 8.13 8.90 -17.06
CA LEU A 53 9.33 9.41 -16.39
C LEU A 53 10.61 8.75 -16.91
N PHE A 54 10.55 7.45 -17.19
CA PHE A 54 11.68 6.67 -17.70
C PHE A 54 12.06 7.09 -19.11
N GLU A 55 11.07 7.30 -19.99
CA GLU A 55 11.26 7.79 -21.35
C GLU A 55 11.82 9.21 -21.35
N LYS A 56 11.31 10.08 -20.47
CA LYS A 56 11.82 11.45 -20.31
C LYS A 56 13.24 11.50 -19.71
N ALA A 57 13.59 10.55 -18.86
CA ALA A 57 14.92 10.45 -18.25
C ALA A 57 15.94 9.69 -19.12
N SER A 58 15.46 8.88 -20.07
CA SER A 58 16.30 8.27 -21.09
C SER A 58 16.60 9.35 -22.12
N GLY A 59 17.79 9.93 -22.06
CA GLY A 59 18.23 10.92 -23.04
C GLY A 59 18.27 10.35 -24.47
N PRO A 60 18.50 11.19 -25.50
CA PRO A 60 18.51 10.79 -26.92
C PRO A 60 19.49 9.64 -27.28
N ASN A 61 20.36 9.22 -26.36
CA ASN A 61 21.35 8.16 -26.54
C ASN A 61 20.91 6.78 -26.05
N GLY A 62 19.69 6.62 -25.51
CA GLY A 62 19.15 5.30 -25.15
C GLY A 62 19.87 4.56 -23.99
N GLU A 63 20.78 5.23 -23.27
CA GLU A 63 21.45 4.62 -22.13
C GLU A 63 20.50 4.48 -20.94
N PRO A 64 20.44 3.29 -20.30
CA PRO A 64 19.56 3.08 -19.16
C PRO A 64 20.01 3.99 -18.00
N PRO A 65 19.10 4.78 -17.39
CA PRO A 65 19.44 5.62 -16.26
C PRO A 65 20.03 4.79 -15.11
N ASN A 66 20.94 5.39 -14.33
CA ASN A 66 21.58 4.73 -13.19
C ASN A 66 20.52 4.10 -12.26
N PHE A 67 20.86 3.01 -11.58
CA PHE A 67 19.93 2.29 -10.68
C PHE A 67 19.24 3.23 -9.68
N LEU A 68 20.00 4.21 -9.16
CA LEU A 68 19.48 5.25 -8.27
C LEU A 68 18.41 6.14 -8.93
N MET A 69 18.65 6.54 -10.19
CA MET A 69 17.72 7.35 -10.96
C MET A 69 16.44 6.55 -11.27
N LYS A 70 16.55 5.29 -11.71
CA LYS A 70 15.40 4.39 -11.90
C LYS A 70 14.57 4.24 -10.62
N ALA A 71 15.24 4.10 -9.48
CA ALA A 71 14.58 4.03 -8.19
C ALA A 71 13.85 5.34 -7.82
N CYS A 72 14.48 6.50 -8.03
CA CYS A 72 13.84 7.80 -7.81
C CYS A 72 12.61 8.02 -8.71
N LEU A 73 12.69 7.66 -10.00
CA LEU A 73 11.55 7.71 -10.91
C LEU A 73 10.44 6.75 -10.45
N GLY A 74 10.81 5.55 -9.98
CA GLY A 74 9.89 4.58 -9.38
C GLY A 74 9.22 5.08 -8.10
N MET A 75 9.95 5.81 -7.25
CA MET A 75 9.41 6.46 -6.05
C MET A 75 8.43 7.59 -6.42
N ALA A 76 8.80 8.47 -7.35
CA ALA A 76 7.93 9.55 -7.82
C ALA A 76 6.63 8.99 -8.45
N ALA A 77 6.76 7.97 -9.32
CA ALA A 77 5.62 7.28 -9.89
C ALA A 77 4.76 6.58 -8.82
N GLY A 78 5.38 6.03 -7.78
CA GLY A 78 4.70 5.44 -6.63
C GLY A 78 3.90 6.48 -5.83
N VAL A 79 4.47 7.67 -5.57
CA VAL A 79 3.79 8.75 -4.84
C VAL A 79 2.57 9.26 -5.62
N VAL A 80 2.72 9.50 -6.93
CA VAL A 80 1.57 9.93 -7.76
C VAL A 80 0.56 8.79 -7.92
N GLY A 81 1.03 7.55 -8.07
CA GLY A 81 0.17 6.36 -8.07
C GLY A 81 -0.61 6.19 -6.77
N SER A 82 -0.01 6.47 -5.62
CA SER A 82 -0.70 6.50 -4.33
C SER A 82 -1.74 7.61 -4.27
N PHE A 83 -1.46 8.81 -4.81
CA PHE A 83 -2.42 9.90 -4.85
C PHE A 83 -3.68 9.55 -5.67
N VAL A 84 -3.50 8.96 -6.85
CA VAL A 84 -4.61 8.51 -7.73
C VAL A 84 -5.31 7.27 -7.16
N GLY A 85 -4.58 6.40 -6.46
CA GLY A 85 -5.12 5.21 -5.81
C GLY A 85 -5.80 5.47 -4.46
N THR A 86 -5.63 6.65 -3.87
CA THR A 86 -6.18 6.97 -2.53
C THR A 86 -7.71 6.87 -2.47
N PRO A 87 -8.49 7.36 -3.44
CA PRO A 87 -9.94 7.19 -3.44
C PRO A 87 -10.38 5.73 -3.37
N ALA A 88 -9.73 4.84 -4.12
CA ALA A 88 -10.03 3.41 -4.11
C ALA A 88 -9.64 2.75 -2.77
N GLU A 89 -8.54 3.19 -2.15
CA GLU A 89 -8.11 2.73 -0.82
C GLU A 89 -9.07 3.17 0.28
N VAL A 90 -9.56 4.41 0.23
CA VAL A 90 -10.57 4.90 1.18
C VAL A 90 -11.88 4.13 1.05
N SER A 91 -12.34 3.87 -0.19
CA SER A 91 -13.53 3.04 -0.41
C SER A 91 -13.34 1.60 0.06
N LEU A 92 -12.16 1.01 -0.15
CA LEU A 92 -11.82 -0.32 0.37
C LEU A 92 -11.88 -0.36 1.91
N ILE A 93 -11.24 0.60 2.59
CA ILE A 93 -11.23 0.69 4.05
C ILE A 93 -12.65 0.84 4.58
N ARG A 94 -13.48 1.69 3.94
CA ARG A 94 -14.87 1.85 4.36
C ARG A 94 -15.70 0.61 4.14
N MET A 95 -15.63 -0.02 2.96
CA MET A 95 -16.38 -1.26 2.67
C MET A 95 -15.98 -2.41 3.61
N THR A 96 -14.70 -2.55 3.93
CA THR A 96 -14.21 -3.59 4.86
C THR A 96 -14.52 -3.25 6.32
N SER A 97 -14.54 -1.96 6.68
CA SER A 97 -14.96 -1.53 8.02
C SER A 97 -16.47 -1.64 8.23
N ASP A 98 -17.28 -1.52 7.17
CA ASP A 98 -18.74 -1.56 7.22
C ASP A 98 -19.25 -2.92 7.76
N GLY A 99 -18.57 -4.02 7.41
CA GLY A 99 -18.87 -5.35 7.97
C GLY A 99 -18.68 -5.42 9.50
N ARG A 100 -17.81 -4.58 10.06
CA ARG A 100 -17.56 -4.52 11.52
C ARG A 100 -18.57 -3.64 12.27
N LEU A 101 -19.40 -2.87 11.59
CA LEU A 101 -20.39 -2.00 12.24
C LEU A 101 -21.65 -2.79 12.67
N PRO A 102 -22.35 -2.35 13.74
CA PRO A 102 -23.63 -2.93 14.15
C PRO A 102 -24.64 -2.88 12.99
N PRO A 103 -25.57 -3.85 12.86
CA PRO A 103 -26.53 -3.93 11.76
C PRO A 103 -27.31 -2.64 11.48
N ALA A 104 -27.54 -1.81 12.51
CA ALA A 104 -28.25 -0.53 12.44
C ALA A 104 -27.44 0.61 11.79
N GLU A 105 -26.11 0.49 11.71
CA GLU A 105 -25.21 1.52 11.14
C GLU A 105 -24.50 1.06 9.86
N ARG A 106 -24.77 -0.18 9.39
CA ARG A 106 -24.20 -0.73 8.16
C ARG A 106 -24.72 0.03 6.93
N ARG A 107 -23.82 0.66 6.20
CA ARG A 107 -24.14 1.40 4.96
C ARG A 107 -24.34 0.47 3.75
N ASN A 108 -23.98 -0.83 3.88
CA ASN A 108 -24.24 -1.90 2.91
C ASN A 108 -23.89 -1.51 1.47
N TYR A 109 -22.63 -1.11 1.25
CA TYR A 109 -22.15 -0.77 -0.09
C TYR A 109 -22.18 -1.99 -1.00
N LYS A 110 -22.92 -1.92 -2.10
CA LYS A 110 -23.05 -3.04 -3.05
C LYS A 110 -21.80 -3.21 -3.92
N ASN A 111 -21.17 -2.10 -4.29
CA ASN A 111 -20.01 -2.07 -5.17
C ASN A 111 -19.09 -0.91 -4.81
N VAL A 112 -17.81 -0.98 -5.21
CA VAL A 112 -16.84 0.10 -5.01
C VAL A 112 -17.27 1.41 -5.69
N LEU A 113 -17.92 1.34 -6.85
CA LEU A 113 -18.44 2.52 -7.55
C LEU A 113 -19.60 3.18 -6.79
N ASP A 114 -20.49 2.37 -6.21
CA ASP A 114 -21.58 2.86 -5.37
C ASP A 114 -21.03 3.52 -4.10
N ALA A 115 -19.98 2.93 -3.49
CA ALA A 115 -19.27 3.53 -2.38
C ALA A 115 -18.61 4.87 -2.75
N LEU A 116 -17.91 4.96 -3.88
CA LEU A 116 -17.30 6.19 -4.38
C LEU A 116 -18.35 7.29 -4.63
N VAL A 117 -19.45 6.96 -5.29
CA VAL A 117 -20.51 7.92 -5.63
C VAL A 117 -21.23 8.41 -4.37
N ARG A 118 -21.56 7.53 -3.43
CA ARG A 118 -22.19 7.93 -2.16
C ARG A 118 -21.25 8.79 -1.33
N MET A 119 -19.99 8.40 -1.20
CA MET A 119 -18.99 9.19 -0.46
C MET A 119 -18.82 10.59 -1.03
N THR A 120 -18.72 10.71 -2.36
CA THR A 120 -18.57 12.03 -3.01
C THR A 120 -19.83 12.88 -2.88
N ARG A 121 -21.03 12.27 -2.89
CA ARG A 121 -22.30 12.97 -2.77
C ARG A 121 -22.64 13.39 -1.34
N GLU A 122 -22.37 12.54 -0.36
CA GLU A 122 -22.75 12.75 1.04
C GLU A 122 -21.69 13.55 1.82
N GLU A 123 -20.41 13.32 1.53
CA GLU A 123 -19.29 13.88 2.29
C GLU A 123 -18.36 14.77 1.47
N GLY A 124 -18.58 14.86 0.15
CA GLY A 124 -17.80 15.70 -0.76
C GLY A 124 -16.55 15.02 -1.33
N LEU A 125 -16.08 15.57 -2.46
CA LEU A 125 -14.91 15.08 -3.21
C LEU A 125 -13.61 15.09 -2.40
N PHE A 126 -13.40 16.08 -1.53
CA PHE A 126 -12.20 16.18 -0.71
C PHE A 126 -12.09 15.04 0.32
N THR A 127 -13.21 14.40 0.65
CA THR A 127 -13.22 13.29 1.61
C THR A 127 -12.56 12.02 1.05
N LEU A 128 -12.46 11.89 -0.29
CA LEU A 128 -11.71 10.80 -0.93
C LEU A 128 -10.20 10.88 -0.71
N TRP A 129 -9.66 12.08 -0.46
CA TRP A 129 -8.25 12.29 -0.13
C TRP A 129 -8.03 12.54 1.37
N ARG A 130 -9.07 12.37 2.19
CA ARG A 130 -8.94 12.49 3.65
C ARG A 130 -8.12 11.29 4.16
N GLY A 131 -6.85 11.56 4.48
CA GLY A 131 -5.85 10.53 4.81
C GLY A 131 -4.84 10.24 3.70
N ALA A 132 -4.92 10.91 2.55
CA ALA A 132 -3.94 10.79 1.46
C ALA A 132 -2.52 11.16 1.93
N ILE A 133 -2.39 12.30 2.62
CA ILE A 133 -1.12 12.83 3.13
C ILE A 133 -0.40 11.80 4.03
N PRO A 134 -1.02 11.26 5.09
CA PRO A 134 -0.37 10.23 5.90
C PRO A 134 -0.10 8.95 5.09
N THR A 135 -0.99 8.53 4.19
CA THR A 135 -0.78 7.36 3.30
C THR A 135 0.45 7.53 2.40
N MET A 136 0.57 8.66 1.73
CA MET A 136 1.72 9.03 0.90
C MET A 136 3.00 9.17 1.73
N GLY A 137 2.93 9.82 2.90
CA GLY A 137 4.07 9.97 3.81
C GLY A 137 4.64 8.63 4.26
N ARG A 138 3.78 7.68 4.64
CA ARG A 138 4.21 6.30 4.95
C ARG A 138 4.83 5.61 3.74
N ALA A 139 4.19 5.71 2.58
CA ALA A 139 4.74 5.12 1.36
C ALA A 139 6.12 5.70 1.03
N MET A 140 6.32 7.01 1.19
CA MET A 140 7.62 7.66 0.98
C MET A 140 8.68 7.18 1.98
N VAL A 141 8.36 7.13 3.28
CA VAL A 141 9.34 6.68 4.29
C VAL A 141 9.72 5.22 4.05
N VAL A 142 8.76 4.35 3.76
CA VAL A 142 9.02 2.94 3.46
C VAL A 142 9.89 2.79 2.21
N ASN A 143 9.57 3.48 1.11
CA ASN A 143 10.36 3.41 -0.11
C ASN A 143 11.77 3.99 0.08
N ALA A 144 11.91 5.10 0.81
CA ALA A 144 13.20 5.72 1.10
C ALA A 144 14.07 4.82 1.99
N ALA A 145 13.50 4.24 3.05
CA ALA A 145 14.19 3.30 3.91
C ALA A 145 14.61 2.04 3.15
N GLN A 146 13.73 1.51 2.29
CA GLN A 146 14.04 0.37 1.44
C GLN A 146 15.18 0.70 0.45
N LEU A 147 15.14 1.85 -0.22
CA LEU A 147 16.18 2.24 -1.17
C LEU A 147 17.53 2.48 -0.48
N ALA A 148 17.53 3.20 0.64
CA ALA A 148 18.73 3.50 1.41
C ALA A 148 19.36 2.22 1.97
N SER A 149 18.54 1.34 2.56
CA SER A 149 19.00 0.07 3.14
C SER A 149 19.49 -0.90 2.06
N TYR A 150 18.79 -0.97 0.91
CA TYR A 150 19.21 -1.81 -0.21
C TYR A 150 20.54 -1.33 -0.81
N SER A 151 20.70 -0.02 -1.00
CA SER A 151 21.95 0.55 -1.53
C SER A 151 23.13 0.27 -0.60
N GLN A 152 22.96 0.49 0.71
CA GLN A 152 24.00 0.21 1.70
C GLN A 152 24.30 -1.29 1.82
N ALA A 153 23.27 -2.14 1.85
CA ALA A 153 23.45 -3.59 1.89
C ALA A 153 24.16 -4.11 0.63
N LYS A 154 23.80 -3.61 -0.56
CA LYS A 154 24.46 -3.98 -1.82
C LYS A 154 25.94 -3.55 -1.82
N GLN A 155 26.23 -2.32 -1.37
CA GLN A 155 27.61 -1.82 -1.27
C GLN A 155 28.45 -2.61 -0.27
N ALA A 156 27.90 -2.92 0.91
CA ALA A 156 28.57 -3.71 1.94
C ALA A 156 28.83 -5.15 1.49
N LEU A 157 27.86 -5.80 0.85
CA LEU A 157 28.01 -7.17 0.35
C LEU A 157 29.00 -7.26 -0.82
N LEU A 158 29.01 -6.28 -1.75
CA LEU A 158 30.01 -6.24 -2.83
C LEU A 158 31.43 -5.95 -2.31
N GLY A 159 31.56 -5.16 -1.24
CA GLY A 159 32.86 -4.83 -0.61
C GLY A 159 33.54 -6.00 0.10
N THR A 160 32.81 -7.07 0.43
CA THR A 160 33.38 -8.26 1.09
C THR A 160 34.13 -9.19 0.14
N GLY A 161 34.10 -8.95 -1.18
CA GLY A 161 34.88 -9.68 -2.20
C GLY A 161 34.52 -11.17 -2.40
N TYR A 162 33.68 -11.75 -1.54
CA TYR A 162 33.28 -13.15 -1.55
C TYR A 162 32.05 -13.46 -2.42
N PHE A 163 31.24 -12.45 -2.76
CA PHE A 163 30.02 -12.62 -3.54
C PHE A 163 30.07 -11.87 -4.88
N ARG A 164 29.91 -12.60 -6.00
CA ARG A 164 29.49 -12.03 -7.29
C ARG A 164 27.98 -11.73 -7.27
N GLU A 165 27.47 -10.91 -8.20
CA GLU A 165 26.03 -10.65 -8.40
C GLU A 165 25.26 -11.97 -8.62
N ASN A 166 24.91 -12.63 -7.52
CA ASN A 166 24.21 -13.91 -7.48
C ASN A 166 22.85 -13.70 -6.81
N ILE A 167 21.87 -14.55 -7.14
CA ILE A 167 20.53 -14.53 -6.51
C ILE A 167 20.59 -14.54 -4.98
N PHE A 168 21.56 -15.24 -4.39
CA PHE A 168 21.80 -15.24 -2.94
C PHE A 168 22.18 -13.86 -2.37
N LEU A 169 22.94 -13.06 -3.11
CA LEU A 169 23.32 -11.69 -2.70
C LEU A 169 22.07 -10.79 -2.61
N HIS A 170 21.23 -10.84 -3.65
CA HIS A 170 19.98 -10.09 -3.68
C HIS A 170 19.00 -10.57 -2.61
N PHE A 171 18.97 -11.88 -2.33
CA PHE A 171 18.15 -12.45 -1.27
C PHE A 171 18.57 -11.93 0.12
N CYS A 172 19.86 -12.04 0.48
CA CYS A 172 20.37 -11.56 1.76
C CYS A 172 20.23 -10.04 1.90
N ALA A 173 20.53 -9.27 0.85
CA ALA A 173 20.34 -7.83 0.84
C ALA A 173 18.86 -7.44 1.02
N SER A 174 17.94 -8.18 0.41
CA SER A 174 16.50 -7.97 0.58
C SER A 174 16.03 -8.32 1.99
N MET A 175 16.59 -9.36 2.61
CA MET A 175 16.24 -9.76 3.98
C MET A 175 16.68 -8.72 5.01
N ILE A 176 17.92 -8.22 4.89
CA ILE A 176 18.45 -7.14 5.73
C ILE A 176 17.65 -5.84 5.50
N SER A 177 17.42 -5.49 4.23
CA SER A 177 16.60 -4.32 3.88
C SER A 177 15.20 -4.43 4.45
N GLY A 178 14.57 -5.62 4.44
CA GLY A 178 13.24 -5.85 4.99
C GLY A 178 13.17 -5.62 6.49
N LEU A 179 14.15 -6.12 7.24
CA LEU A 179 14.25 -5.89 8.70
C LEU A 179 14.42 -4.39 9.03
N VAL A 180 15.34 -3.71 8.34
CA VAL A 180 15.58 -2.27 8.55
C VAL A 180 14.37 -1.43 8.14
N THR A 181 13.73 -1.77 7.02
CA THR A 181 12.51 -1.08 6.56
C THR A 181 11.38 -1.23 7.56
N THR A 182 11.22 -2.42 8.15
CA THR A 182 10.19 -2.67 9.17
C THR A 182 10.48 -1.86 10.44
N ALA A 183 11.73 -1.86 10.91
CA ALA A 183 12.13 -1.05 12.07
C ALA A 183 11.92 0.45 11.83
N ALA A 184 12.19 0.93 10.62
CA ALA A 184 11.97 2.32 10.22
C ALA A 184 10.48 2.66 9.98
N SER A 185 9.65 1.70 9.58
CA SER A 185 8.22 1.93 9.33
C SER A 185 7.40 1.92 10.61
N MET A 186 7.78 1.12 11.62
CA MET A 186 7.06 1.03 12.90
C MET A 186 6.76 2.39 13.56
N PRO A 187 7.68 3.36 13.69
CA PRO A 187 7.35 4.66 14.28
C PRO A 187 6.35 5.46 13.41
N VAL A 188 6.44 5.34 12.08
CA VAL A 188 5.50 5.99 11.15
C VAL A 188 4.11 5.34 11.23
N ASP A 189 4.08 4.03 11.38
CA ASP A 189 2.85 3.26 11.54
C ASP A 189 2.16 3.60 12.87
N ILE A 190 2.94 3.74 13.96
CA ILE A 190 2.43 4.19 15.26
C ILE A 190 1.88 5.63 15.18
N ALA A 191 2.60 6.54 14.51
CA ALA A 191 2.18 7.93 14.34
C ALA A 191 0.86 8.10 13.57
N LYS A 192 0.47 7.12 12.74
CA LYS A 192 -0.83 7.10 12.06
C LYS A 192 -1.98 6.61 12.92
N THR A 193 -1.68 5.79 13.93
CA THR A 193 -2.68 5.13 14.77
C THR A 193 -3.07 5.93 16.01
N ARG A 194 -2.32 6.99 16.34
CA ARG A 194 -2.65 7.96 17.42
C ARG A 194 -3.30 9.21 16.84
#